data_AF-B4DVS9-F1
#
_entry.id   AF-B4DVS9-F1
#
_cell.length_a   1.000
_cell.length_b   1.000
_cell.length_c   1.000
_cell.angle_alpha   90.00
_cell.angle_beta   90.00
_cell.angle_gamma   90.00
#
_symmetry.space_group_name_H-M   'P 1'
#
loop_
_entity.id
_entity.type
_entity.pdbx_description
1 polymer ?
#
loop_
_entity_poly.entity_id
_entity_poly.type
_entity_poly.pdbx_seq_one_letter_code
_entity_poly.pdbx_strand_id
1 'polypeptide(L)'
;MIPARFAGVLLALALILPGTLCAEGTRGRSSTARCSLFGSDFVNTFDGSMYSFAGYCSYLLAGGCQKRSFSIIGDFQNGKRVSLSVYLGEFFDIHLFVNGTVTQGDQRVSMPYAPRTVCPPFGRPSAVMSMSVPATVSTPQ
;
A
#
# COMPACT_ATOMS: atom_id res chain seq x y z
N MET A 1 -47.41 -9.13 -33.71
CA MET A 1 -47.83 -7.74 -33.41
C MET A 1 -48.13 -7.66 -31.93
N ILE A 2 -47.16 -7.21 -31.12
CA ILE A 2 -47.34 -7.11 -29.67
C ILE A 2 -48.15 -5.84 -29.39
N PRO A 3 -49.32 -5.92 -28.71
CA PRO A 3 -50.15 -4.75 -28.46
C PRO A 3 -49.38 -3.72 -27.62
N ALA A 4 -49.52 -2.43 -27.95
CA ALA A 4 -48.78 -1.33 -27.31
C ALA A 4 -48.90 -1.28 -25.76
N ARG A 5 -49.96 -1.88 -25.23
CA ARG A 5 -50.19 -2.04 -23.78
C ARG A 5 -49.20 -3.00 -23.13
N PHE A 6 -48.83 -4.08 -23.81
CA PHE A 6 -47.86 -5.07 -23.30
C PHE A 6 -46.42 -4.55 -23.38
N ALA A 7 -46.12 -3.69 -24.37
CA ALA A 7 -44.81 -3.04 -24.47
C ALA A 7 -44.54 -2.12 -23.26
N GLY A 8 -45.54 -1.38 -22.79
CA GLY A 8 -45.41 -0.52 -21.60
C GLY A 8 -45.21 -1.31 -20.30
N VAL A 9 -45.88 -2.46 -20.16
CA VAL A 9 -45.75 -3.34 -18.98
C VAL A 9 -44.37 -4.01 -18.94
N LEU A 10 -43.85 -4.47 -20.08
CA LEU A 10 -42.49 -5.04 -20.19
C LEU A 10 -41.40 -4.01 -19.88
N LEU A 11 -41.56 -2.76 -20.32
CA LEU A 11 -40.61 -1.68 -20.02
C LEU A 11 -40.61 -1.32 -18.51
N ALA A 12 -41.78 -1.32 -17.89
CA ALA A 12 -41.91 -1.07 -16.45
C ALA A 12 -41.31 -2.20 -15.61
N LEU A 13 -41.53 -3.47 -15.98
CA LEU A 13 -40.91 -4.61 -15.29
C LEU A 13 -39.37 -4.59 -15.37
N ALA A 14 -38.80 -4.14 -16.49
CA ALA A 14 -37.35 -4.03 -16.64
C ALA A 14 -36.71 -2.96 -15.74
N LEU A 15 -37.47 -1.92 -15.36
CA LEU A 15 -37.01 -0.84 -14.46
C LEU A 15 -37.20 -1.16 -12.97
N ILE A 16 -38.04 -2.14 -12.63
CA ILE A 16 -38.36 -2.51 -11.24
C ILE A 16 -37.51 -3.68 -10.73
N LEU A 17 -36.87 -4.45 -11.62
CA LEU A 17 -35.87 -5.46 -11.24
C LEU A 17 -34.60 -4.77 -10.71
N PRO A 18 -34.30 -4.82 -9.41
CA PRO A 18 -33.03 -4.33 -8.90
C PRO A 18 -31.97 -5.37 -9.26
N GLY A 19 -31.20 -5.16 -10.35
CA GLY A 19 -30.12 -6.10 -10.63
C GLY A 19 -29.35 -6.08 -11.95
N THR A 20 -29.53 -5.14 -12.88
CA THR A 20 -28.94 -5.33 -14.24
C THR A 20 -27.98 -4.27 -14.77
N LEU A 21 -27.49 -3.32 -13.97
CA LEU A 21 -26.31 -2.52 -14.34
C LEU A 21 -25.34 -2.31 -13.18
N CYS A 22 -24.89 -3.42 -12.57
CA CYS A 22 -23.52 -3.44 -12.11
C CYS A 22 -22.68 -3.83 -13.32
N ALA A 23 -22.19 -2.83 -14.05
CA ALA A 23 -21.10 -3.06 -14.99
C ALA A 23 -19.94 -3.65 -14.18
N GLU A 24 -19.78 -4.96 -14.28
CA GLU A 24 -18.66 -5.66 -13.72
C GLU A 24 -17.42 -5.20 -14.47
N GLY A 25 -16.78 -4.17 -13.91
CA GLY A 25 -15.43 -3.76 -14.28
C GLY A 25 -14.44 -4.82 -13.80
N THR A 26 -14.53 -6.06 -14.27
CA THR A 26 -13.46 -7.05 -14.18
C THR A 26 -12.40 -6.73 -15.24
N ARG A 27 -11.77 -5.56 -15.10
CA ARG A 27 -10.49 -5.33 -15.78
C ARG A 27 -9.44 -6.03 -14.93
N GLY A 28 -8.98 -7.18 -15.43
CA GLY A 28 -8.00 -8.07 -14.78
C GLY A 28 -6.94 -7.33 -13.99
N ARG A 29 -7.22 -7.15 -12.69
CA ARG A 29 -6.30 -6.53 -11.74
C ARG A 29 -5.48 -7.68 -11.20
N SER A 30 -4.19 -7.66 -11.49
CA SER A 30 -3.21 -8.41 -10.69
C SER A 30 -3.65 -8.29 -9.23
N SER A 31 -3.96 -9.42 -8.58
CA SER A 31 -4.42 -9.41 -7.17
C SER A 31 -3.33 -8.95 -6.20
N THR A 32 -2.18 -8.54 -6.73
CA THR A 32 -1.04 -7.99 -6.02
C THR A 32 -0.84 -6.55 -6.46
N ALA A 33 -1.22 -5.62 -5.59
CA ALA A 33 -0.81 -4.23 -5.70
C ALA A 33 0.63 -4.09 -5.17
N ARG A 34 1.43 -3.21 -5.77
CA ARG A 34 2.83 -2.98 -5.38
C ARG A 34 3.03 -1.49 -5.09
N CYS A 35 3.60 -1.17 -3.93
CA CYS A 35 4.20 0.13 -3.71
C CYS A 35 5.73 0.04 -3.90
N SER A 36 6.36 1.16 -4.24
CA SER A 36 7.82 1.23 -4.34
C SER A 36 8.33 2.59 -3.91
N LEU A 37 9.43 2.60 -3.16
CA LEU A 37 10.16 3.80 -2.79
C LEU A 37 11.57 3.72 -3.41
N PHE A 38 11.83 4.56 -4.39
CA PHE A 38 13.05 4.52 -5.20
C PHE A 38 13.70 5.90 -5.30
N GLY A 39 14.95 5.94 -5.73
CA GLY A 39 15.75 7.16 -5.64
C GLY A 39 15.90 7.66 -4.19
N SER A 40 15.97 8.97 -4.02
CA SER A 40 16.04 9.66 -2.73
C SER A 40 14.67 9.85 -2.06
N ASP A 41 13.64 10.07 -2.86
CA ASP A 41 12.37 10.69 -2.44
C ASP A 41 11.16 10.31 -3.32
N PHE A 42 11.33 9.43 -4.30
CA PHE A 42 10.24 9.03 -5.19
C PHE A 42 9.45 7.85 -4.64
N VAL A 43 8.13 8.02 -4.67
CA VAL A 43 7.14 7.06 -4.18
C VAL A 43 6.20 6.70 -5.30
N ASN A 44 5.92 5.41 -5.45
CA ASN A 44 4.78 4.91 -6.19
C ASN A 44 3.88 4.13 -5.22
N THR A 45 2.62 4.51 -5.14
CA THR A 45 1.63 3.96 -4.21
C THR A 45 1.00 2.68 -4.77
N PHE A 46 0.21 1.97 -3.95
CA PHE A 46 -0.45 0.72 -4.34
C PHE A 46 -1.53 0.90 -5.44
N ASP A 47 -2.10 2.09 -5.54
CA ASP A 47 -3.04 2.51 -6.58
C ASP A 47 -2.33 3.05 -7.84
N GLY A 48 -0.99 3.11 -7.85
CA GLY A 48 -0.19 3.54 -9.00
C GLY A 48 0.05 5.04 -9.08
N SER A 49 -0.26 5.80 -8.02
CA SER A 49 -0.01 7.23 -7.93
C SER A 49 1.45 7.50 -7.60
N MET A 50 2.06 8.46 -8.29
CA MET A 50 3.48 8.81 -8.11
C MET A 50 3.66 10.16 -7.41
N TYR A 51 4.60 10.20 -6.47
CA TYR A 51 4.94 11.40 -5.69
C TYR A 51 6.46 11.54 -5.53
N SER A 52 6.93 12.78 -5.39
CA SER A 52 8.27 13.11 -4.89
C SER A 52 8.10 13.86 -3.58
N PHE A 53 8.83 13.48 -2.54
CA PHE A 53 8.74 14.19 -1.25
C PHE A 53 10.10 14.39 -0.59
N ALA A 54 10.52 15.65 -0.47
CA ALA A 54 11.71 16.02 0.27
C ALA A 54 11.41 16.05 1.78
N GLY A 55 11.42 14.88 2.43
CA GLY A 55 11.20 14.74 3.86
C GLY A 55 12.38 15.19 4.74
N TYR A 56 12.09 15.56 5.99
CA TYR A 56 13.10 15.96 7.01
C TYR A 56 12.94 15.20 8.34
N CYS A 57 12.03 14.23 8.38
CA CYS A 57 11.68 13.46 9.57
C CYS A 57 11.48 11.97 9.21
N SER A 58 11.08 11.19 10.21
CA SER A 58 10.58 9.83 10.04
C SER A 58 9.10 9.83 9.65
N TYR A 59 8.74 9.05 8.64
CA TYR A 59 7.37 8.94 8.14
C TYR A 59 6.93 7.47 8.11
N LEU A 60 5.69 7.22 8.55
CA LEU A 60 5.05 5.94 8.34
C LEU A 60 4.77 5.76 6.85
N LEU A 61 5.49 4.82 6.23
CA LEU A 61 5.27 4.45 4.85
C LEU A 61 4.06 3.51 4.83
N ALA A 62 4.21 2.27 5.29
CA ALA A 62 3.14 1.28 5.28
C ALA A 62 2.94 0.66 6.66
N GLY A 63 1.72 0.24 6.98
CA GLY A 63 1.46 -0.50 8.20
C GLY A 63 0.16 -1.29 8.11
N GLY A 64 0.05 -2.33 8.93
CA GLY A 64 -1.18 -3.10 9.07
C GLY A 64 -2.20 -2.35 9.93
N CYS A 65 -3.43 -2.21 9.41
CA CYS A 65 -4.51 -1.51 10.13
C CYS A 65 -4.98 -2.24 11.39
N GLN A 66 -4.85 -3.57 11.44
CA GLN A 66 -5.26 -4.38 12.59
C GLN A 66 -4.06 -4.71 13.47
N LYS A 67 -4.17 -4.36 14.77
CA LYS A 67 -3.22 -4.73 15.85
C LYS A 67 -1.73 -4.56 15.51
N ARG A 68 -1.37 -3.52 14.74
CA ARG A 68 0.03 -3.22 14.35
C ARG A 68 0.77 -4.45 13.79
N SER A 69 0.12 -5.26 12.96
CA SER A 69 0.69 -6.51 12.43
C SER A 69 2.05 -6.31 11.74
N PHE A 70 2.25 -5.17 11.09
CA PHE A 70 3.55 -4.69 10.65
C PHE A 70 3.56 -3.16 10.53
N SER A 71 4.74 -2.56 10.49
CA SER A 71 4.96 -1.15 10.19
C SER A 71 6.29 -0.97 9.46
N ILE A 72 6.31 -0.09 8.47
CA ILE A 72 7.46 0.29 7.67
C ILE A 72 7.60 1.80 7.80
N ILE A 73 8.67 2.25 8.43
CA ILE A 73 9.01 3.66 8.62
C ILE A 73 10.17 4.00 7.69
N GLY A 74 10.12 5.18 7.08
CA GLY A 74 11.24 5.74 6.33
C GLY A 74 11.76 7.01 7.00
N ASP A 75 13.06 7.06 7.23
CA ASP A 75 13.74 8.20 7.83
C ASP A 75 14.37 9.06 6.74
N PHE A 76 14.05 10.35 6.74
CA PHE A 76 14.53 11.32 5.77
C PHE A 76 15.25 12.45 6.46
N GLN A 77 16.40 12.83 5.92
CA GLN A 77 17.16 14.01 6.35
C GLN A 77 17.56 14.81 5.13
N ASN A 78 17.38 16.13 5.21
CA ASN A 78 17.73 17.06 4.13
C ASN A 78 17.11 16.68 2.77
N GLY A 79 15.85 16.20 2.78
CA GLY A 79 15.14 15.77 1.58
C GLY A 79 15.57 14.41 1.03
N LYS A 80 16.41 13.64 1.74
CA LYS A 80 16.92 12.35 1.28
C LYS A 80 16.67 11.25 2.28
N ARG A 81 16.31 10.07 1.80
CA ARG A 81 16.19 8.86 2.61
C ARG A 81 17.55 8.47 3.23
N VAL A 82 17.54 8.20 4.53
CA VAL A 82 18.70 7.76 5.32
C VAL A 82 18.54 6.30 5.77
N SER A 83 17.34 5.90 6.18
CA SER A 83 17.07 4.54 6.64
C SER A 83 15.62 4.10 6.39
N LEU A 84 15.43 2.78 6.45
CA LEU A 84 14.12 2.12 6.47
C LEU A 84 14.07 1.22 7.70
N SER A 85 13.02 1.36 8.48
CA SER A 85 12.79 0.57 9.69
C SER A 85 11.56 -0.32 9.49
N VAL A 86 11.72 -1.63 9.65
CA VAL A 86 10.66 -2.63 9.45
C VAL A 86 10.35 -3.29 10.77
N TYR A 87 9.12 -3.16 11.21
CA TYR A 87 8.58 -3.77 12.43
C TYR A 87 7.54 -4.83 12.03
N LEU A 88 7.67 -6.06 12.53
CA LEU A 88 6.67 -7.11 12.35
C LEU A 88 6.08 -7.47 13.73
N GLY A 89 4.91 -6.89 14.03
CA GLY A 89 4.30 -6.99 15.35
C GLY A 89 5.22 -6.45 16.44
N GLU A 90 5.40 -7.24 17.50
CA GLU A 90 6.25 -6.90 18.66
C GLU A 90 7.53 -7.75 18.71
N PHE A 91 7.73 -8.65 17.75
CA PHE A 91 8.76 -9.69 17.83
C PHE A 91 9.97 -9.43 16.94
N PHE A 92 9.89 -8.42 16.07
CA PHE A 92 10.90 -8.21 15.05
C PHE A 92 11.00 -6.75 14.64
N ASP A 93 12.20 -6.20 14.81
CA ASP A 93 12.58 -4.87 14.36
C ASP A 93 13.87 -5.00 13.52
N ILE A 94 13.86 -4.46 12.31
CA ILE A 94 15.06 -4.36 11.46
C ILE A 94 15.22 -2.93 11.00
N HIS A 95 16.42 -2.39 11.14
CA HIS A 95 16.82 -1.11 10.57
C HIS A 95 17.80 -1.33 9.41
N LEU A 96 17.46 -0.77 8.26
CA LEU A 96 18.23 -0.80 7.03
C LEU A 96 18.73 0.62 6.75
N PHE A 97 20.04 0.80 6.70
CA PHE A 97 20.65 2.10 6.40
C PHE A 97 21.12 2.15 4.94
N VAL A 98 21.04 3.33 4.31
CA VAL A 98 21.48 3.51 2.91
C VAL A 98 22.98 3.25 2.70
N ASN A 99 23.78 3.23 3.77
CA ASN A 99 25.20 2.84 3.72
C ASN A 99 25.40 1.30 3.65
N GLY A 100 24.33 0.52 3.56
CA GLY A 100 24.36 -0.94 3.51
C GLY A 100 24.43 -1.62 4.89
N THR A 101 24.39 -0.86 5.98
CA THR A 101 24.33 -1.41 7.34
C THR A 101 22.93 -1.91 7.63
N VAL A 102 22.83 -3.10 8.23
CA VAL A 102 21.57 -3.67 8.70
C VAL A 102 21.73 -3.99 10.17
N THR A 103 20.74 -3.60 10.98
CA THR A 103 20.70 -3.92 12.41
C THR A 103 19.36 -4.53 12.79
N GLN A 104 19.39 -5.38 13.81
CA GLN A 104 18.21 -5.84 14.55
C GLN A 104 18.41 -5.39 16.00
N GLY A 105 17.56 -4.51 16.50
CA GLY A 105 17.84 -3.70 17.68
C GLY A 105 19.20 -3.01 17.55
N ASP A 106 20.04 -3.19 18.57
CA ASP A 106 21.40 -2.62 18.62
C ASP A 106 22.47 -3.49 17.94
N GLN A 107 22.10 -4.68 17.45
CA GLN A 107 23.06 -5.62 16.89
C GLN A 107 23.13 -5.49 15.36
N ARG A 108 24.34 -5.29 14.83
CA ARG A 108 24.60 -5.36 13.39
C ARG A 108 24.46 -6.82 12.90
N VAL A 109 23.67 -7.01 11.85
CA VAL A 109 23.43 -8.32 11.25
C VAL A 109 24.02 -8.39 9.84
N SER A 110 24.54 -9.56 9.47
CA SER A 110 24.99 -9.84 8.11
C SER A 110 23.87 -10.49 7.30
N MET A 111 23.79 -10.14 6.02
CA MET A 111 22.85 -10.76 5.08
C MET A 111 23.48 -11.99 4.40
N PRO A 112 22.70 -13.04 4.09
CA PRO A 112 21.27 -13.21 4.37
C PRO A 112 20.98 -13.48 5.85
N TYR A 113 20.00 -12.79 6.40
CA TYR A 113 19.61 -12.91 7.81
C TYR A 113 18.29 -13.71 7.92
N ALA A 114 18.34 -14.87 8.59
CA ALA A 114 17.19 -15.75 8.79
C ALA A 114 16.94 -15.95 10.31
N PRO A 115 16.07 -15.13 10.91
CA PRO A 115 15.68 -15.29 12.31
C PRO A 115 14.75 -16.49 12.45
N ARG A 116 14.90 -17.27 13.54
CA ARG A 116 14.07 -18.46 13.81
C ARG A 116 12.56 -18.16 13.92
N THR A 117 12.18 -16.90 14.10
CA THR A 117 10.80 -16.42 14.30
C THR A 117 10.11 -15.93 13.03
N VAL A 118 10.83 -15.73 11.92
CA VAL A 118 10.27 -15.19 10.66
C VAL A 118 10.30 -16.26 9.58
N CYS A 119 9.47 -17.29 9.74
CA CYS A 119 9.04 -18.17 8.66
C CYS A 119 7.57 -17.84 8.38
N PRO A 120 7.21 -17.21 7.24
CA PRO A 120 5.82 -16.83 7.00
C PRO A 120 4.95 -18.09 6.82
N PRO A 121 3.91 -18.31 7.65
CA PRO A 121 2.83 -19.20 7.27
C PRO A 121 2.03 -18.49 6.17
N PHE A 122 1.69 -19.20 5.12
CA PHE A 122 0.86 -18.72 4.01
C PHE A 122 -0.32 -17.87 4.51
N GLY A 123 -0.28 -16.56 4.25
CA GLY A 123 -1.33 -15.63 4.64
C GLY A 123 -1.28 -14.41 3.72
N ARG A 124 -2.37 -14.17 2.98
CA ARG A 124 -2.50 -13.05 2.04
C ARG A 124 -2.44 -11.71 2.80
N PRO A 125 -1.49 -10.80 2.53
CA PRO A 125 -1.52 -9.48 3.14
C PRO A 125 -2.46 -8.56 2.36
N SER A 126 -3.64 -8.29 2.90
CA SER A 126 -4.45 -7.14 2.49
C SER A 126 -3.91 -5.89 3.18
N ALA A 127 -2.89 -5.27 2.58
CA ALA A 127 -2.41 -3.97 3.02
C ALA A 127 -3.17 -2.87 2.27
N VAL A 128 -4.01 -2.11 2.98
CA VAL A 128 -4.57 -0.84 2.50
C VAL A 128 -3.69 0.26 3.07
N MET A 129 -3.05 1.04 2.20
CA MET A 129 -2.14 2.12 2.60
C MET A 129 -2.81 3.46 2.28
N SER A 130 -3.18 4.19 3.33
CA SER A 130 -3.49 5.60 3.23
C SER A 130 -2.23 6.38 3.58
N MET A 131 -1.56 6.96 2.59
CA MET A 131 -0.53 7.97 2.84
C MET A 131 -1.22 9.28 3.17
N SER A 132 -1.25 9.67 4.45
CA SER A 132 -1.51 11.05 4.83
C SER A 132 -0.19 11.81 4.75
N VAL A 133 0.10 12.36 3.57
CA VAL A 133 1.17 13.35 3.42
C VAL A 133 0.62 14.69 3.94
N PRO A 134 1.33 15.43 4.81
CA PRO A 134 0.90 16.77 5.21
C PRO A 134 0.71 17.66 3.98
N ALA A 135 -0.29 18.54 4.03
CA ALA A 135 -0.84 19.33 2.90
C ALA A 135 0.11 20.40 2.31
N THR A 136 1.42 20.21 2.38
CA THR A 136 2.45 21.12 1.84
C THR A 136 3.30 20.49 0.75
N VAL A 137 2.80 19.45 0.06
CA VAL A 137 3.45 18.93 -1.14
C VAL A 137 3.13 19.85 -2.31
N SER A 138 4.07 20.75 -2.58
CA SER A 138 4.21 21.41 -3.87
C SER A 138 4.28 20.35 -4.96
N THR A 139 3.24 20.29 -5.78
CA THR A 139 3.18 19.59 -7.06
C THR A 139 4.43 19.90 -7.90
N PRO A 140 5.05 18.92 -8.57
CA PRO A 140 6.01 19.22 -9.63
C PRO A 140 5.23 19.78 -10.84
N GLN A 141 5.77 20.85 -11.40
CA GLN A 141 5.30 21.49 -12.64
C GLN A 141 5.71 20.66 -13.86
#